data_AF-X1U7G0-F1
#
_entry.id   AF-X1U7G0-F1
#
_cell.length_a   1.000
_cell.length_b   1.000
_cell.length_c   1.000
_cell.angle_alpha   90.00
_cell.angle_beta   90.00
_cell.angle_gamma   90.00
#
_symmetry.space_group_name_H-M   'P 1'
#
loop_
_entity.id
_entity.type
_entity.pdbx_description
1 polymer ?
#
loop_
_entity_poly.entity_id
_entity_poly.type
_entity_poly.pdbx_seq_one_letter_code
_entity_poly.pdbx_strand_id
1 'polypeptide(L)'
;MTGLDDVEMRFKVDTTVFSPLAGSMFDVLANNFSLLAKSRIYYNLYNSSADTPRSNFKTFFSLWVIKPTVAHKLRYGIPLTPEEQKLNRDLGIADTVEKGLLPLPLAQQIAREYQVIQEETHGFNVAVPTAGVDVETLHPINGQFLVLTKIAADQGDPGNIIKIAIDRDQVSDYVEFPTYGLGGLGKEISCFIPALSELRIKLKATIGKTINIRFTVLKVAMTNIFRARWGLVTKEELPGDVWAKCAGG
;
A
#
# COMPACT_ATOMS: atom_id res chain seq x y z
N MET A 1 28.82 -24.60 1.94
CA MET A 1 28.17 -23.28 1.82
C MET A 1 28.54 -22.73 0.46
N THR A 2 27.70 -22.91 -0.55
CA THR A 2 28.01 -22.53 -1.93
C THR A 2 26.85 -21.73 -2.50
N GLY A 3 27.13 -20.44 -2.75
CA GLY A 3 26.42 -19.54 -3.66
C GLY A 3 24.95 -19.31 -3.35
N LEU A 4 24.62 -18.31 -2.55
CA LEU A 4 23.36 -17.58 -2.73
C LEU A 4 23.60 -16.24 -3.44
N ASP A 5 24.86 -15.78 -3.56
CA ASP A 5 25.29 -14.48 -4.11
C ASP A 5 24.82 -14.18 -5.54
N ASP A 6 24.28 -15.18 -6.23
CA ASP A 6 23.77 -15.10 -7.59
C ASP A 6 22.34 -14.51 -7.70
N VAL A 7 21.76 -13.98 -6.63
CA VAL A 7 20.43 -13.33 -6.70
C VAL A 7 20.54 -11.89 -6.29
N GLU A 8 20.11 -11.01 -7.19
CA GLU A 8 20.19 -9.57 -7.03
C GLU A 8 18.78 -8.97 -6.99
N MET A 9 18.57 -8.10 -6.00
CA MET A 9 17.47 -7.15 -6.03
C MET A 9 18.00 -5.86 -6.65
N ARG A 10 17.28 -5.29 -7.62
CA ARG A 10 17.63 -4.03 -8.25
C ARG A 10 16.50 -3.03 -8.06
N PHE A 11 16.82 -1.93 -7.40
CA PHE A 11 15.95 -0.79 -7.25
C PHE A 11 16.43 0.36 -8.13
N LYS A 12 15.51 1.02 -8.82
CA LYS A 12 15.76 2.34 -9.41
C LYS A 12 14.76 3.33 -8.85
N VAL A 13 15.26 4.39 -8.25
CA VAL A 13 14.47 5.47 -7.64
C VAL A 13 14.90 6.75 -8.33
N ASP A 14 14.04 7.23 -9.23
CA ASP A 14 14.33 8.32 -10.15
C ASP A 14 15.66 8.10 -10.92
N THR A 15 16.73 8.77 -10.53
CA THR A 15 18.07 8.67 -11.14
C THR A 15 19.01 7.74 -10.38
N THR A 16 18.68 7.36 -9.15
CA THR A 16 19.52 6.51 -8.30
C THR A 16 19.21 5.04 -8.53
N VAL A 17 20.26 4.22 -8.64
CA VAL A 17 20.16 2.76 -8.70
C VAL A 17 20.85 2.18 -7.47
N PHE A 18 20.21 1.21 -6.84
CA PHE A 18 20.78 0.46 -5.72
C PHE A 18 20.45 -1.02 -5.90
N SER A 19 21.47 -1.87 -5.81
CA SER A 19 21.36 -3.30 -6.10
C SER A 19 21.92 -4.14 -4.96
N PRO A 20 21.17 -4.37 -3.86
CA PRO A 20 21.65 -5.23 -2.80
C PRO A 20 21.69 -6.69 -3.26
N LEU A 21 22.71 -7.42 -2.83
CA LEU A 21 22.82 -8.86 -3.00
C LEU A 21 21.73 -9.53 -2.17
N ALA A 22 20.68 -10.00 -2.83
CA ALA A 22 19.57 -10.70 -2.18
C ALA A 22 20.01 -12.06 -1.66
N GLY A 23 20.98 -12.66 -2.34
CA GLY A 23 21.65 -13.89 -1.92
C GLY A 23 22.25 -13.89 -0.53
N SER A 24 22.83 -12.75 -0.14
CA SER A 24 23.52 -12.60 1.14
C SER A 24 22.58 -12.12 2.26
N MET A 25 21.29 -11.97 1.98
CA MET A 25 20.29 -11.58 2.96
C MET A 25 19.89 -12.76 3.86
N PHE A 26 19.49 -12.48 5.10
CA PHE A 26 19.00 -13.50 6.02
C PHE A 26 17.75 -14.21 5.48
N ASP A 27 17.83 -15.53 5.36
CA ASP A 27 16.77 -16.40 4.82
C ASP A 27 15.44 -16.32 5.60
N VAL A 28 15.49 -15.97 6.89
CA VAL A 28 14.32 -16.01 7.80
C VAL A 28 13.81 -14.61 8.17
N LEU A 29 14.55 -13.55 7.85
CA LEU A 29 14.20 -12.18 8.25
C LEU A 29 13.91 -11.30 7.03
N ALA A 30 12.78 -10.60 7.08
CA ALA A 30 12.42 -9.65 6.04
C ALA A 30 13.34 -8.42 6.10
N ASN A 31 13.95 -8.09 4.96
CA ASN A 31 14.57 -6.79 4.75
C ASN A 31 13.49 -5.79 4.30
N ASN A 32 13.36 -4.67 5.03
CA ASN A 32 12.37 -3.66 4.74
C ASN A 32 13.02 -2.46 4.06
N PHE A 33 12.64 -2.22 2.80
CA PHE A 33 13.08 -1.05 2.03
C PHE A 33 11.94 -0.04 1.95
N SER A 34 12.17 1.16 2.49
CA SER A 34 11.26 2.30 2.33
C SER A 34 11.86 3.28 1.34
N LEU A 35 11.36 3.28 0.11
CA LEU A 35 11.90 4.07 -1.00
C LEU A 35 10.90 5.14 -1.42
N LEU A 36 11.39 6.37 -1.61
CA LEU A 36 10.60 7.50 -2.08
C LEU A 36 11.08 7.92 -3.46
N ALA A 37 10.19 7.88 -4.46
CA ALA A 37 10.44 8.37 -5.80
C ALA A 37 9.53 9.55 -6.14
N LYS A 38 10.02 10.50 -6.93
CA LYS A 38 9.23 11.63 -7.45
C LYS A 38 8.52 11.28 -8.76
N SER A 39 9.15 10.44 -9.58
CA SER A 39 8.72 10.18 -10.96
C SER A 39 8.70 8.70 -11.31
N ARG A 40 9.73 7.94 -10.92
CA ARG A 40 9.90 6.55 -11.34
C ARG A 40 10.45 5.72 -10.21
N ILE A 41 9.75 4.64 -9.89
CA ILE A 41 10.25 3.56 -9.05
C ILE A 41 10.25 2.26 -9.85
N TYR A 42 11.35 1.54 -9.78
CA TYR A 42 11.51 0.25 -10.42
C TYR A 42 12.02 -0.74 -9.38
N TYR A 43 11.45 -1.94 -9.42
CA TYR A 43 11.85 -3.05 -8.60
C TYR A 43 11.99 -4.28 -9.50
N ASN A 44 13.13 -4.96 -9.43
CA ASN A 44 13.36 -6.22 -10.10
C ASN A 44 14.14 -7.16 -9.18
N LEU A 45 13.80 -8.43 -9.24
CA LEU A 45 14.49 -9.53 -8.59
C LEU A 45 14.85 -10.53 -9.67
N TYR A 46 16.13 -10.75 -9.90
CA TYR A 46 16.58 -11.68 -10.92
C TYR A 46 17.78 -12.49 -10.43
N ASN A 47 17.88 -13.70 -10.97
CA ASN A 47 19.04 -14.54 -10.84
C ASN A 47 20.13 -14.02 -11.78
N SER A 48 21.26 -13.59 -11.24
CA SER A 48 22.45 -13.16 -11.98
C SER A 48 23.34 -14.35 -12.40
N SER A 49 23.10 -15.57 -11.91
CA SER A 49 23.78 -16.78 -12.42
C SER A 49 23.28 -17.16 -13.81
N ALA A 50 24.22 -17.37 -14.74
CA ALA A 50 23.94 -17.90 -16.07
C ALA A 50 23.71 -19.43 -16.08
N ASP A 51 24.26 -20.15 -15.10
CA ASP A 51 24.39 -21.61 -15.16
C ASP A 51 23.51 -22.35 -14.15
N THR A 52 23.13 -21.70 -13.04
CA THR A 52 22.32 -22.33 -11.99
C THR A 52 21.02 -21.55 -11.76
N PRO A 53 19.87 -22.06 -12.21
CA PRO A 53 18.57 -21.49 -11.86
C PRO A 53 18.38 -21.47 -10.34
N ARG A 54 18.19 -20.27 -9.78
CA ARG A 54 17.80 -20.09 -8.38
C ARG A 54 16.28 -19.88 -8.32
N SER A 55 15.61 -20.66 -7.49
CA SER A 55 14.15 -20.65 -7.33
C SER A 55 13.73 -20.34 -5.89
N ASN A 56 12.44 -20.15 -5.66
CA ASN A 56 11.81 -19.95 -4.33
C ASN A 56 12.10 -18.62 -3.62
N PHE A 57 12.46 -17.56 -4.35
CA PHE A 57 12.50 -16.23 -3.76
C PHE A 57 11.10 -15.64 -3.61
N LYS A 58 10.86 -15.02 -2.46
CA LYS A 58 9.60 -14.36 -2.13
C LYS A 58 9.88 -12.90 -1.83
N THR A 59 9.11 -12.03 -2.46
CA THR A 59 9.20 -10.59 -2.26
C THR A 59 7.81 -10.00 -2.22
N PHE A 60 7.67 -8.93 -1.43
CA PHE A 60 6.45 -8.15 -1.35
C PHE A 60 6.82 -6.70 -1.46
N PHE A 61 5.98 -5.94 -2.14
CA PHE A 61 6.08 -4.51 -2.17
C PHE A 61 4.72 -3.92 -1.86
N SER A 62 4.74 -2.75 -1.23
CA SER A 62 3.59 -1.89 -1.06
C SER A 62 3.94 -0.56 -1.71
N LEU A 63 3.05 -0.04 -2.55
CA LEU A 63 3.25 1.22 -3.23
C LEU A 63 2.20 2.22 -2.76
N TRP A 64 2.67 3.34 -2.22
CA TRP A 64 1.84 4.48 -1.86
C TRP A 64 2.09 5.61 -2.85
N VAL A 65 1.02 6.07 -3.49
CA VAL A 65 1.07 7.18 -4.44
C VAL A 65 0.25 8.32 -3.86
N ILE A 66 0.90 9.48 -3.69
CA ILE A 66 0.24 10.69 -3.20
C ILE A 66 0.38 11.81 -4.23
N LYS A 67 -0.66 12.64 -4.34
CA LYS A 67 -0.55 13.91 -5.05
C LYS A 67 0.31 14.85 -4.19
N PRO A 68 1.42 15.40 -4.71
CA PRO A 68 2.30 16.25 -3.91
C PRO A 68 1.59 17.55 -3.54
N THR A 69 1.58 17.87 -2.25
CA THR A 69 1.13 19.17 -1.71
C THR A 69 2.17 20.25 -1.95
N VAL A 70 1.84 21.52 -1.66
CA VAL A 70 2.81 22.63 -1.74
C VAL A 70 4.05 22.35 -0.89
N ALA A 71 3.89 21.83 0.34
CA ALA A 71 4.99 21.44 1.20
C ALA A 71 5.89 20.36 0.59
N HIS A 72 5.31 19.32 -0.02
CA HIS A 72 6.09 18.29 -0.73
C HIS A 72 6.87 18.90 -1.88
N LYS A 73 6.23 19.75 -2.68
CA LYS A 73 6.89 20.40 -3.83
C LYS A 73 8.07 21.25 -3.38
N LEU A 74 7.88 22.09 -2.35
CA LEU A 74 8.95 22.89 -1.75
C LEU A 74 10.10 22.00 -1.23
N ARG A 75 9.78 20.96 -0.45
CA ARG A 75 10.79 20.04 0.12
C ARG A 75 11.62 19.33 -0.96
N TYR A 76 11.00 19.02 -2.10
CA TYR A 76 11.61 18.26 -3.18
C TYR A 76 12.08 19.10 -4.37
N GLY A 77 12.01 20.43 -4.28
CA GLY A 77 12.44 21.34 -5.35
C GLY A 77 11.59 21.28 -6.62
N ILE A 78 10.30 20.92 -6.49
CA ILE A 78 9.36 20.91 -7.62
C ILE A 78 8.77 22.32 -7.75
N PRO A 79 8.76 22.92 -8.97
CA PRO A 79 8.19 24.24 -9.18
C PRO A 79 6.72 24.35 -8.77
N LEU A 80 6.38 25.47 -8.11
CA LEU A 80 5.01 25.80 -7.74
C LEU A 80 4.30 26.54 -8.88
N THR A 81 3.03 26.18 -9.12
CA THR A 81 2.10 26.95 -9.97
C THR A 81 1.76 28.31 -9.34
N PRO A 82 1.25 29.29 -10.09
CA PRO A 82 0.86 30.60 -9.54
C PRO A 82 -0.12 30.52 -8.36
N GLU A 83 -1.08 29.61 -8.42
CA GLU A 83 -2.06 29.36 -7.35
C GLU A 83 -1.38 28.78 -6.10
N GLU A 84 -0.44 27.85 -6.28
CA GLU A 84 0.34 27.26 -5.19
C GLU A 84 1.30 28.27 -4.57
N GLN A 85 1.85 29.19 -5.34
CA GLN A 85 2.67 30.29 -4.82
C GLN A 85 1.83 31.24 -3.97
N LYS A 86 0.59 31.53 -4.40
CA LYS A 86 -0.35 32.31 -3.60
C LYS A 86 -0.64 31.58 -2.28
N LEU A 87 -0.99 30.29 -2.35
CA LEU A 87 -1.26 29.48 -1.16
C LEU A 87 -0.06 29.41 -0.21
N ASN A 88 1.15 29.28 -0.74
CA ASN A 88 2.38 29.30 0.05
C ASN A 88 2.54 30.62 0.83
N ARG A 89 2.25 31.76 0.21
CA ARG A 89 2.32 33.08 0.87
C ARG A 89 1.21 33.23 1.92
N ASP A 90 0.00 32.82 1.59
CA ASP A 90 -1.17 32.98 2.47
C ASP A 90 -1.04 32.13 3.74
N LEU A 91 -0.41 30.95 3.67
CA LEU A 91 -0.26 30.01 4.79
C LEU A 91 1.15 29.93 5.39
N GLY A 92 2.15 30.63 4.84
CA GLY A 92 3.54 30.57 5.34
C GLY A 92 4.16 29.17 5.28
N ILE A 93 3.90 28.43 4.19
CA ILE A 93 4.26 27.00 4.10
C ILE A 93 5.78 26.82 4.04
N ALA A 94 6.48 27.68 3.29
CA ALA A 94 7.94 27.65 3.15
C ALA A 94 8.65 27.68 4.50
N ASP A 95 8.27 28.59 5.41
CA ASP A 95 8.87 28.71 6.73
C ASP A 95 8.69 27.44 7.57
N THR A 96 7.55 26.75 7.39
CA THR A 96 7.22 25.50 8.10
C THR A 96 8.02 24.31 7.53
N VAL A 97 8.26 24.32 6.21
CA VAL A 97 9.13 23.34 5.54
C VAL A 97 10.58 23.54 5.95
N GLU A 98 11.06 24.78 6.05
CA GLU A 98 12.42 25.11 6.49
C GLU A 98 12.68 24.67 7.94
N LYS A 99 11.67 24.81 8.82
CA LYS A 99 11.70 24.27 10.19
C LYS A 99 11.69 22.74 10.28
N GLY A 100 11.42 22.04 9.17
CA GLY A 100 11.34 20.58 9.13
C GLY A 100 10.03 20.00 9.69
N LEU A 101 8.98 20.82 9.82
CA LEU A 101 7.67 20.38 10.33
C LEU A 101 6.76 19.84 9.21
N LEU A 102 6.94 20.34 7.98
CA LEU A 102 6.20 19.89 6.80
C LEU A 102 7.15 19.42 5.67
N PRO A 103 6.69 18.48 4.82
CA PRO A 103 5.46 17.69 4.97
C PRO A 103 5.57 16.71 6.15
N LEU A 104 4.43 16.37 6.76
CA LEU A 104 4.41 15.39 7.86
C LEU A 104 4.90 14.02 7.34
N PRO A 105 5.69 13.28 8.14
CA PRO A 105 5.98 11.88 7.84
C PRO A 105 4.67 11.08 7.69
N LEU A 106 4.63 10.16 6.72
CA LEU A 106 3.41 9.41 6.38
C LEU A 106 2.76 8.74 7.61
N ALA A 107 3.56 8.13 8.49
CA ALA A 107 3.04 7.49 9.70
C ALA A 107 2.33 8.48 10.64
N GLN A 108 2.84 9.71 10.76
CA GLN A 108 2.20 10.75 11.56
C GLN A 108 0.95 11.30 10.89
N GLN A 109 0.99 11.43 9.55
CA GLN A 109 -0.19 11.81 8.79
C GLN A 109 -1.30 10.78 8.97
N ILE A 110 -0.97 9.49 8.86
CA ILE A 110 -1.93 8.40 9.09
C ILE A 110 -2.50 8.51 10.51
N ALA A 111 -1.65 8.57 11.52
CA ALA A 111 -2.08 8.60 12.92
C ALA A 111 -2.97 9.82 13.27
N ARG A 112 -2.77 10.96 12.60
CA ARG A 112 -3.55 12.20 12.84
C ARG A 112 -4.84 12.26 12.03
N GLU A 113 -4.78 11.84 10.76
CA GLU A 113 -5.92 11.99 9.84
C GLU A 113 -6.88 10.80 9.93
N TYR A 114 -6.38 9.58 10.12
CA TYR A 114 -7.18 8.37 10.20
C TYR A 114 -7.76 8.23 11.62
N GLN A 115 -8.93 8.84 11.81
CA GLN A 115 -9.73 8.64 13.00
C GLN A 115 -10.33 7.23 12.98
N VAL A 116 -9.53 6.25 13.43
CA VAL A 116 -9.93 4.85 13.53
C VAL A 116 -11.01 4.73 14.59
N ILE A 117 -12.18 4.25 14.16
CA ILE A 117 -13.32 3.96 15.03
C ILE A 117 -13.21 2.55 15.57
N GLN A 118 -12.83 1.61 14.69
CA GLN A 118 -12.73 0.20 15.02
C GLN A 118 -11.67 -0.48 14.15
N GLU A 119 -10.97 -1.45 14.72
CA GLU A 119 -10.12 -2.40 14.01
C GLU A 119 -10.71 -3.79 14.17
N GLU A 120 -10.87 -4.52 13.06
CA GLU A 120 -11.39 -5.89 13.05
C GLU A 120 -10.44 -6.80 12.31
N THR A 121 -10.14 -7.95 12.90
CA THR A 121 -9.38 -9.01 12.24
C THR A 121 -10.29 -10.21 12.05
N HIS A 122 -10.45 -10.61 10.79
CA HIS A 122 -11.35 -11.66 10.36
C HIS A 122 -10.52 -12.86 9.90
N GLY A 123 -10.88 -14.05 10.36
CA GLY A 123 -10.17 -15.29 10.06
C GLY A 123 -11.14 -16.37 9.59
N PHE A 124 -10.81 -17.02 8.47
CA PHE A 124 -11.67 -18.01 7.84
C PHE A 124 -10.87 -19.25 7.42
N ASN A 125 -11.52 -20.41 7.49
CA ASN A 125 -11.09 -21.62 6.82
C ASN A 125 -12.01 -21.85 5.62
N VAL A 126 -11.48 -21.74 4.40
CA VAL A 126 -12.28 -21.68 3.18
C VAL A 126 -11.85 -22.76 2.21
N ALA A 127 -12.82 -23.56 1.75
CA ALA A 127 -12.64 -24.45 0.61
C ALA A 127 -12.69 -23.61 -0.67
N VAL A 128 -11.54 -23.40 -1.32
CA VAL A 128 -11.46 -22.57 -2.54
C VAL A 128 -11.71 -23.45 -3.76
N PRO A 129 -12.81 -23.25 -4.51
CA PRO A 129 -13.06 -23.97 -5.75
C PRO A 129 -12.32 -23.30 -6.93
N THR A 130 -12.27 -23.98 -8.07
CA THR A 130 -11.66 -23.44 -9.30
C THR A 130 -12.41 -22.25 -9.89
N ALA A 131 -13.72 -22.14 -9.63
CA ALA A 131 -14.52 -20.98 -10.01
C ALA A 131 -14.23 -19.73 -9.16
N GLY A 132 -13.52 -19.88 -8.05
CA GLY A 132 -13.34 -18.85 -7.03
C GLY A 132 -14.53 -18.76 -6.05
N VAL A 133 -14.32 -18.07 -4.95
CA VAL A 133 -15.28 -17.91 -3.86
C VAL A 133 -15.11 -16.55 -3.18
N ASP A 134 -16.23 -15.91 -2.85
CA ASP A 134 -16.26 -14.72 -2.02
C ASP A 134 -16.09 -15.15 -0.56
N VAL A 135 -15.05 -14.64 0.11
CA VAL A 135 -14.77 -14.94 1.53
C VAL A 135 -15.66 -14.08 2.40
N GLU A 136 -15.65 -12.77 2.14
CA GLU A 136 -16.45 -11.81 2.89
C GLU A 136 -16.64 -10.53 2.05
N THR A 137 -17.80 -9.90 2.22
CA THR A 137 -18.11 -8.58 1.64
C THR A 137 -18.45 -7.62 2.76
N LEU A 138 -17.66 -6.54 2.89
CA LEU A 138 -17.81 -5.53 3.92
C LEU A 138 -18.29 -4.21 3.32
N HIS A 139 -19.22 -3.56 4.01
CA HIS A 139 -19.75 -2.25 3.65
C HIS A 139 -19.52 -1.27 4.80
N PRO A 140 -18.98 -0.07 4.55
CA PRO A 140 -18.90 0.97 5.57
C PRO A 140 -20.30 1.49 5.91
N ILE A 141 -20.45 1.92 7.17
CA ILE A 141 -21.64 2.67 7.61
C ILE A 141 -21.52 4.11 7.09
N ASN A 142 -22.66 4.80 6.93
CA ASN A 142 -22.70 6.22 6.57
C ASN A 142 -21.74 7.06 7.43
N GLY A 143 -20.92 7.88 6.77
CA GLY A 143 -19.91 8.70 7.42
C GLY A 143 -18.61 7.96 7.76
N GLN A 144 -18.41 6.75 7.25
CA GLN A 144 -17.18 5.98 7.40
C GLN A 144 -16.64 5.49 6.05
N PHE A 145 -15.42 4.98 6.08
CA PHE A 145 -14.84 4.17 5.01
C PHE A 145 -14.03 3.02 5.63
N LEU A 146 -13.74 2.00 4.82
CA LEU A 146 -12.96 0.84 5.23
C LEU A 146 -11.52 0.98 4.75
N VAL A 147 -10.57 0.39 5.47
CA VAL A 147 -9.19 0.25 5.01
C VAL A 147 -8.70 -1.16 5.29
N LEU A 148 -8.39 -1.93 4.24
CA LEU A 148 -7.64 -3.18 4.39
C LEU A 148 -6.19 -2.85 4.73
N THR A 149 -5.72 -3.31 5.89
CA THR A 149 -4.37 -2.99 6.39
C THR A 149 -3.45 -4.19 6.45
N LYS A 150 -3.98 -5.40 6.59
CA LYS A 150 -3.18 -6.61 6.70
C LYS A 150 -3.85 -7.81 6.05
N ILE A 151 -3.05 -8.68 5.46
CA ILE A 151 -3.48 -9.95 4.87
C ILE A 151 -2.47 -11.04 5.22
N ALA A 152 -2.95 -12.22 5.58
CA ALA A 152 -2.19 -13.44 5.72
C ALA A 152 -3.02 -14.63 5.23
N ALA A 153 -2.38 -15.64 4.68
CA ALA A 153 -3.04 -16.90 4.35
C ALA A 153 -2.03 -18.04 4.39
N ASP A 154 -2.52 -19.27 4.45
CA ASP A 154 -1.69 -20.45 4.21
C ASP A 154 -0.99 -20.35 2.86
N GLN A 155 0.24 -20.84 2.82
CA GLN A 155 0.94 -21.01 1.56
C GLN A 155 0.24 -22.10 0.75
N GLY A 156 -0.33 -21.73 -0.39
CA GLY A 156 -0.78 -22.71 -1.38
C GLY A 156 0.40 -23.47 -1.98
N ASP A 157 0.13 -24.54 -2.74
CA ASP A 157 1.18 -25.19 -3.54
C ASP A 157 1.31 -24.48 -4.90
N PRO A 158 2.48 -24.53 -5.56
CA PRO A 158 2.69 -23.91 -6.88
C PRO A 158 1.65 -24.33 -7.93
N GLY A 159 1.13 -25.57 -7.84
CA GLY A 159 0.10 -26.08 -8.75
C GLY A 159 -1.32 -25.56 -8.49
N ASN A 160 -1.64 -25.13 -7.27
CA ASN A 160 -2.99 -24.63 -6.96
C ASN A 160 -3.21 -23.20 -7.46
N ILE A 161 -2.13 -22.39 -7.55
CA ILE A 161 -2.15 -20.97 -7.95
C ILE A 161 -3.27 -20.22 -7.24
N ILE A 162 -3.35 -20.38 -5.91
CA ILE A 162 -4.37 -19.70 -5.12
C ILE A 162 -4.00 -18.22 -5.01
N LYS A 163 -4.97 -17.36 -5.25
CA LYS A 163 -4.84 -15.90 -5.17
C LYS A 163 -5.91 -15.33 -4.26
N ILE A 164 -5.52 -14.34 -3.46
CA ILE A 164 -6.42 -13.45 -2.74
C ILE A 164 -6.69 -12.27 -3.68
N ALA A 165 -7.92 -12.13 -4.14
CA ALA A 165 -8.34 -11.01 -4.98
C ALA A 165 -9.17 -10.05 -4.13
N ILE A 166 -8.88 -8.75 -4.26
CA ILE A 166 -9.57 -7.69 -3.53
C ILE A 166 -10.42 -6.92 -4.53
N ASP A 167 -11.73 -6.86 -4.30
CA ASP A 167 -12.59 -5.90 -5.00
C ASP A 167 -12.77 -4.65 -4.13
N ARG A 168 -12.82 -3.50 -4.79
CA ARG A 168 -12.87 -2.19 -4.15
C ARG A 168 -13.76 -1.25 -4.92
N ASP A 169 -14.83 -0.77 -4.30
CA ASP A 169 -15.68 0.30 -4.85
C ASP A 169 -16.06 0.09 -6.33
N GLN A 170 -16.63 -1.09 -6.63
CA GLN A 170 -17.05 -1.53 -7.98
C GLN A 170 -15.92 -1.94 -8.93
N VAL A 171 -14.65 -1.87 -8.50
CA VAL A 171 -13.53 -2.41 -9.26
C VAL A 171 -13.27 -3.84 -8.81
N SER A 172 -13.66 -4.81 -9.65
CA SER A 172 -13.29 -6.21 -9.42
C SER A 172 -11.81 -6.43 -9.64
N ASP A 173 -11.23 -7.28 -8.80
CA ASP A 173 -9.83 -7.70 -8.85
C ASP A 173 -8.88 -6.52 -8.89
N TYR A 174 -9.20 -5.48 -8.11
CA TYR A 174 -8.40 -4.27 -7.97
C TYR A 174 -6.92 -4.60 -7.69
N VAL A 175 -6.69 -5.63 -6.88
CA VAL A 175 -5.37 -6.25 -6.72
C VAL A 175 -5.51 -7.74 -6.44
N GLU A 176 -4.56 -8.53 -6.93
CA GLU A 176 -4.45 -9.97 -6.64
C GLU A 176 -3.11 -10.29 -5.97
N PHE A 177 -3.16 -11.08 -4.90
CA PHE A 177 -2.00 -11.55 -4.17
C PHE A 177 -1.89 -13.07 -4.26
N PRO A 178 -0.81 -13.64 -4.85
CA PRO A 178 -0.61 -15.08 -4.86
C PRO A 178 -0.28 -15.59 -3.44
N THR A 179 -1.01 -16.60 -2.94
CA THR A 179 -0.81 -17.09 -1.57
C THR A 179 0.51 -17.82 -1.39
N TYR A 180 1.05 -18.46 -2.44
CA TYR A 180 2.39 -19.06 -2.41
C TYR A 180 3.47 -18.04 -2.05
N GLY A 181 3.29 -16.80 -2.51
CA GLY A 181 4.15 -15.68 -2.19
C GLY A 181 4.12 -15.32 -0.72
N LEU A 182 2.97 -15.49 -0.03
CA LEU A 182 2.74 -15.11 1.37
C LEU A 182 3.63 -15.91 2.35
N GLY A 183 3.93 -15.35 3.52
CA GLY A 183 4.76 -15.99 4.54
C GLY A 183 4.03 -17.01 5.43
N GLY A 184 2.83 -17.45 5.04
CA GLY A 184 1.94 -18.22 5.90
C GLY A 184 1.19 -17.33 6.92
N LEU A 185 0.34 -17.95 7.75
CA LEU A 185 -0.46 -17.23 8.76
C LEU A 185 0.37 -16.52 9.84
N GLY A 186 1.63 -16.96 10.05
CA GLY A 186 2.56 -16.34 11.00
C GLY A 186 3.12 -15.00 10.53
N LYS A 187 2.91 -14.63 9.26
CA LYS A 187 3.43 -13.39 8.67
C LYS A 187 2.32 -12.61 7.98
N GLU A 188 1.93 -11.51 8.60
CA GLU A 188 0.99 -10.57 8.02
C GLU A 188 1.71 -9.64 7.04
N ILE A 189 1.14 -9.50 5.85
CA ILE A 189 1.60 -8.55 4.86
C ILE A 189 0.79 -7.27 5.05
N SER A 190 1.50 -6.18 5.36
CA SER A 190 0.90 -4.86 5.46
C SER A 190 0.51 -4.36 4.06
N CYS A 191 -0.72 -3.88 3.96
CA CYS A 191 -1.26 -3.22 2.78
C CYS A 191 -2.03 -1.98 3.19
N PHE A 192 -2.51 -1.23 2.20
CA PHE A 192 -3.31 -0.05 2.45
C PHE A 192 -4.29 0.13 1.30
N ILE A 193 -5.48 -0.46 1.45
CA ILE A 193 -6.52 -0.41 0.42
C ILE A 193 -7.77 0.22 1.03
N PRO A 194 -7.97 1.54 0.85
CA PRO A 194 -9.18 2.22 1.31
C PRO A 194 -10.36 1.92 0.38
N ALA A 195 -11.55 1.71 0.94
CA ALA A 195 -12.80 1.48 0.21
C ALA A 195 -13.93 2.35 0.78
N LEU A 196 -14.63 3.08 -0.08
CA LEU A 196 -15.69 4.03 0.27
C LEU A 196 -17.08 3.41 0.40
N SER A 197 -17.32 2.30 -0.27
CA SER A 197 -18.64 1.71 -0.48
C SER A 197 -18.66 0.20 -0.31
N GLU A 198 -17.66 -0.51 -0.83
CA GLU A 198 -17.56 -1.96 -0.69
C GLU A 198 -16.09 -2.40 -0.70
N LEU A 199 -15.74 -3.25 0.25
CA LEU A 199 -14.50 -4.01 0.26
C LEU A 199 -14.85 -5.50 0.24
N ARG A 200 -14.45 -6.21 -0.81
CA ARG A 200 -14.71 -7.64 -0.93
C ARG A 200 -13.41 -8.43 -1.01
N ILE A 201 -13.34 -9.48 -0.22
CA ILE A 201 -12.22 -10.42 -0.22
C ILE A 201 -12.66 -11.67 -0.95
N LYS A 202 -11.93 -12.06 -1.98
CA LYS A 202 -12.19 -13.27 -2.78
C LYS A 202 -10.97 -14.17 -2.80
N LEU A 203 -11.21 -15.45 -2.99
CA LEU A 203 -10.19 -16.45 -3.25
C LEU A 203 -10.43 -17.07 -4.62
N LYS A 204 -9.36 -17.18 -5.42
CA LYS A 204 -9.36 -17.85 -6.72
C LYS A 204 -8.31 -18.92 -6.75
N ALA A 205 -8.54 -20.02 -7.45
CA ALA A 205 -7.57 -21.10 -7.58
C ALA A 205 -7.64 -21.74 -8.97
N THR A 206 -6.52 -22.28 -9.43
CA THR A 206 -6.48 -23.15 -10.62
C THR A 206 -6.83 -24.60 -10.24
N ILE A 207 -6.39 -25.05 -9.06
CA ILE A 207 -6.76 -26.36 -8.49
C ILE A 207 -7.30 -26.11 -7.09
N GLY A 208 -8.53 -26.54 -6.83
CA GLY A 208 -9.22 -26.26 -5.57
C GLY A 208 -8.49 -26.84 -4.36
N LYS A 209 -8.50 -26.09 -3.26
CA LYS A 209 -7.84 -26.45 -2.00
C LYS A 209 -8.46 -25.67 -0.85
N THR A 210 -8.50 -26.29 0.32
CA THR A 210 -8.88 -25.61 1.56
C THR A 210 -7.69 -24.85 2.11
N ILE A 211 -7.86 -23.55 2.38
CA ILE A 211 -6.83 -22.71 3.01
C ILE A 211 -7.42 -21.88 4.13
N ASN A 212 -6.58 -21.55 5.11
CA ASN A 212 -6.87 -20.51 6.07
C ASN A 212 -6.46 -19.15 5.50
N ILE A 213 -7.28 -18.14 5.76
CA ILE A 213 -7.02 -16.73 5.45
C ILE A 213 -7.34 -15.89 6.67
N ARG A 214 -6.54 -14.85 6.90
CA ARG A 214 -6.77 -13.81 7.90
C ARG A 214 -6.54 -12.45 7.27
N PHE A 215 -7.39 -11.49 7.57
CA PHE A 215 -7.18 -10.11 7.15
C PHE A 215 -7.69 -9.13 8.20
N THR A 216 -7.12 -7.93 8.19
CA THR A 216 -7.45 -6.85 9.14
C THR A 216 -7.99 -5.65 8.39
N VAL A 217 -9.13 -5.13 8.86
CA VAL A 217 -9.79 -3.95 8.31
C VAL A 217 -9.97 -2.91 9.39
N LEU A 218 -9.68 -1.65 9.04
CA LEU A 218 -10.03 -0.49 9.85
C LEU A 218 -11.34 0.12 9.36
N LYS A 219 -12.22 0.47 10.30
CA LYS A 219 -13.35 1.38 10.06
C LYS A 219 -12.92 2.77 10.49
N VAL A 220 -12.95 3.72 9.57
CA VAL A 220 -12.38 5.06 9.76
C VAL A 220 -13.44 6.11 9.48
N ALA A 221 -13.47 7.17 10.29
CA ALA A 221 -14.39 8.27 10.08
C ALA A 221 -14.11 9.01 8.77
N MET A 222 -15.15 9.28 7.99
CA MET A 222 -15.07 10.11 6.79
C MET A 222 -15.01 11.59 7.19
N THR A 223 -13.79 12.09 7.38
CA THR A 223 -13.55 13.49 7.74
C THR A 223 -13.56 14.41 6.52
N ASN A 224 -13.75 15.71 6.74
CA ASN A 224 -13.62 16.72 5.68
C ASN A 224 -12.20 16.74 5.06
N ILE A 225 -11.17 16.33 5.80
CA ILE A 225 -9.80 16.19 5.27
C ILE A 225 -9.77 15.10 4.20
N PHE A 226 -10.34 13.91 4.45
CA PHE A 226 -10.38 12.85 3.46
C PHE A 226 -11.26 13.20 2.26
N ARG A 227 -12.42 13.81 2.52
CA ARG A 227 -13.30 14.30 1.44
C ARG A 227 -12.53 15.25 0.51
N ALA A 228 -11.74 16.17 1.06
CA ALA A 228 -10.89 17.09 0.30
C ALA A 228 -9.75 16.35 -0.44
N ARG A 229 -8.95 15.55 0.27
CA ARG A 229 -7.76 14.88 -0.29
C ARG A 229 -8.10 13.87 -1.38
N TRP A 230 -9.24 13.22 -1.28
CA TRP A 230 -9.71 12.23 -2.26
C TRP A 230 -10.60 12.83 -3.35
N GLY A 231 -10.81 14.16 -3.34
CA GLY A 231 -11.58 14.85 -4.37
C GLY A 231 -13.06 14.44 -4.38
N LEU A 232 -13.61 14.06 -3.23
CA LEU A 232 -15.01 13.64 -3.10
C LEU A 232 -15.99 14.83 -3.01
N VAL A 233 -15.45 16.04 -2.87
CA VAL A 233 -16.19 17.30 -2.74
C VAL A 233 -15.44 18.44 -3.41
N THR A 234 -16.14 19.51 -3.75
CA THR A 234 -15.54 20.76 -4.20
C THR A 234 -15.06 21.61 -3.02
N LYS A 235 -14.30 22.67 -3.33
CA LYS A 235 -13.77 23.59 -2.32
C LYS A 235 -14.88 24.30 -1.55
N GLU A 236 -15.99 24.62 -2.22
CA GLU A 236 -17.11 25.39 -1.70
C GLU A 236 -17.96 24.61 -0.69
N GLU A 237 -17.92 23.28 -0.77
CA GLU A 237 -18.63 22.37 0.15
C GLU A 237 -17.88 22.17 1.48
N LEU A 238 -16.61 22.58 1.54
CA LEU A 238 -15.77 22.37 2.72
C LEU A 238 -15.77 23.60 3.63
N PRO A 239 -15.83 23.40 4.96
CA PRO A 239 -15.82 24.52 5.89
C PRO A 239 -14.43 25.16 5.97
N GLY A 240 -14.42 26.50 6.08
CA GLY A 240 -13.24 27.28 6.43
C GLY A 240 -12.05 27.06 5.50
N ASP A 241 -10.90 26.74 6.09
CA ASP A 241 -9.62 26.61 5.40
C ASP A 241 -9.19 25.17 5.11
N VAL A 242 -10.10 24.19 5.26
CA VAL A 242 -9.78 22.75 5.11
C VAL A 242 -9.14 22.44 3.77
N TRP A 243 -9.71 22.95 2.67
CA TRP A 243 -9.15 22.74 1.33
C TRP A 243 -7.73 23.30 1.21
N ALA A 244 -7.53 24.53 1.69
CA ALA A 244 -6.25 25.23 1.64
C ALA A 244 -5.17 24.47 2.43
N LYS A 245 -5.51 23.98 3.63
CA LYS A 245 -4.63 23.15 4.46
C LYS A 245 -4.29 21.81 3.79
N CYS A 246 -5.28 21.13 3.21
CA CYS A 246 -5.05 19.86 2.52
C CYS A 246 -4.12 20.03 1.29
N ALA A 247 -4.30 21.10 0.53
CA ALA A 247 -3.45 21.43 -0.62
C ALA A 247 -2.05 21.93 -0.19
N GLY A 248 -1.97 22.59 0.97
CA GLY A 248 -0.74 23.12 1.53
C GLY A 248 0.21 22.03 2.03
N GLY A 249 -0.31 21.05 2.78
CA GLY A 249 0.50 20.01 3.42
C GLY A 249 0.27 19.97 4.91
#